data_AF-A0A497QIK3-F1
#
_entry.id   AF-A0A497QIK3-F1
#
_cell.length_a   1.000
_cell.length_b   1.000
_cell.length_c   1.000
_cell.angle_alpha   90.00
_cell.angle_beta   90.00
_cell.angle_gamma   90.00
#
_symmetry.space_group_name_H-M   'P 1'
#
loop_
_entity.id
_entity.type
_entity.pdbx_description
1 polymer ?
#
loop_
_entity_poly.entity_id
_entity_poly.type
_entity_poly.pdbx_seq_one_letter_code
_entity_poly.pdbx_strand_id
1 'polypeptide(L)'
;MTAARTISRKKMGISTLLGSIFIIATIVWGLVSFVEIQGNMVRTEIPHEEYSSVAPWPYNIEWSGGKSNWFDNLNYTDVPLDQQLPEDLLDQLDHVIFYVTPEDPPQLWRTGAYDEYDGSSWGKSSTATADFKPHLITKQDAEAIGNQIYTVVLNVTAGPNVGSIEIPTLFPSILVIQDSFTTGHVENGVYQRDAESRLIQYDLETDDYGTLMFSPMIEAPTGEHVLISYDITFENQDLTNIADNALPGDQAPPNIRDMYGRPALGGVQLTQRVIDNISQFEGVGDNALETASIVATYFQNTFSLMINESQYAQRPESGREVTDWFLERGGGLPMDFATAYCVFMRYLDIPARLVIGYTVGDPEGGYRT
;
A
#
# COMPACT_ATOMS: atom_id res chain seq x y z
N MET A 1 -72.66 -34.73 -4.60
CA MET A 1 -72.33 -33.55 -3.77
C MET A 1 -70.84 -33.55 -3.51
N THR A 2 -70.20 -32.43 -3.77
CA THR A 2 -68.78 -32.28 -4.14
C THR A 2 -67.89 -32.13 -2.91
N ALA A 3 -66.81 -32.91 -2.82
CA ALA A 3 -65.82 -32.77 -1.76
C ALA A 3 -64.88 -31.59 -2.05
N ALA A 4 -64.84 -30.61 -1.15
CA ALA A 4 -63.96 -29.45 -1.24
C ALA A 4 -62.52 -29.85 -0.84
N ARG A 5 -61.58 -29.60 -1.75
CA ARG A 5 -60.15 -29.84 -1.57
C ARG A 5 -59.51 -28.61 -0.90
N THR A 6 -59.11 -28.72 0.35
CA THR A 6 -58.39 -27.67 1.09
C THR A 6 -56.93 -27.65 0.64
N ILE A 7 -56.51 -26.55 -0.02
CA ILE A 7 -55.12 -26.32 -0.39
C ILE A 7 -54.39 -25.74 0.83
N SER A 8 -53.40 -26.47 1.33
CA SER A 8 -52.49 -26.01 2.38
C SER A 8 -51.62 -24.86 1.85
N ARG A 9 -51.84 -23.64 2.36
CA ARG A 9 -50.91 -22.52 2.18
C ARG A 9 -49.68 -22.78 3.04
N LYS A 10 -48.61 -23.28 2.41
CA LYS A 10 -47.29 -23.44 3.03
C LYS A 10 -46.78 -22.04 3.42
N LYS A 11 -46.77 -21.73 4.72
CA LYS A 11 -46.15 -20.49 5.22
C LYS A 11 -44.66 -20.56 4.90
N MET A 12 -44.20 -19.64 4.06
CA MET A 12 -42.80 -19.50 3.71
C MET A 12 -42.04 -19.02 4.95
N GLY A 13 -41.00 -19.76 5.36
CA GLY A 13 -40.22 -19.43 6.55
C GLY A 13 -39.45 -18.13 6.35
N ILE A 14 -39.28 -17.35 7.42
CA ILE A 14 -38.56 -16.07 7.41
C ILE A 14 -37.14 -16.23 6.82
N SER A 15 -36.49 -17.37 7.04
CA SER A 15 -35.19 -17.72 6.44
C SER A 15 -35.23 -17.83 4.92
N THR A 16 -36.30 -18.37 4.34
CA THR A 16 -36.48 -18.43 2.89
C THR A 16 -36.72 -17.03 2.31
N LEU A 17 -37.43 -16.17 3.05
CA LEU A 17 -37.68 -14.79 2.62
C LEU A 17 -36.40 -13.95 2.65
N LEU A 18 -35.57 -14.10 3.69
CA LEU A 18 -34.26 -13.46 3.81
C LEU A 18 -33.28 -13.95 2.74
N GLY A 19 -33.20 -15.26 2.50
CA GLY A 19 -32.37 -15.81 1.41
C GLY A 19 -32.81 -15.32 0.03
N SER A 20 -34.12 -15.15 -0.19
CA SER A 20 -34.66 -14.60 -1.44
C SER A 20 -34.29 -13.12 -1.62
N ILE A 21 -34.34 -12.33 -0.54
CA ILE A 21 -33.94 -10.91 -0.57
C ILE A 21 -32.46 -10.78 -0.86
N PHE A 22 -31.61 -11.62 -0.26
CA PHE A 22 -30.17 -11.60 -0.50
C PHE A 22 -29.84 -11.94 -1.95
N ILE A 23 -30.46 -12.99 -2.51
CA ILE A 23 -30.29 -13.36 -3.93
C ILE A 23 -30.76 -12.23 -4.85
N ILE A 24 -31.90 -11.60 -4.56
CA ILE A 24 -32.40 -10.48 -5.36
C ILE A 24 -31.47 -9.27 -5.26
N ALA A 25 -30.93 -8.97 -4.07
CA ALA A 25 -29.97 -7.89 -3.89
C ALA A 25 -28.68 -8.16 -4.66
N THR A 26 -28.14 -9.38 -4.63
CA THR A 26 -26.96 -9.77 -5.41
C THR A 26 -27.21 -9.70 -6.92
N ILE A 27 -28.40 -10.13 -7.39
CA ILE A 27 -28.75 -10.03 -8.81
C ILE A 27 -28.92 -8.58 -9.25
N VAL A 28 -29.60 -7.76 -8.45
CA VAL A 28 -29.80 -6.34 -8.75
C VAL A 28 -28.46 -5.60 -8.76
N TRP A 29 -27.60 -5.88 -7.79
CA TRP A 29 -26.28 -5.29 -7.70
C TRP A 29 -25.39 -5.73 -8.87
N GLY A 30 -25.36 -7.03 -9.19
CA GLY A 30 -24.67 -7.55 -10.38
C GLY A 30 -25.19 -6.95 -11.69
N LEU A 31 -26.50 -6.67 -11.80
CA LEU A 31 -27.09 -5.99 -12.96
C LEU A 31 -26.71 -4.51 -13.04
N VAL A 32 -26.64 -3.80 -11.91
CA VAL A 32 -26.19 -2.41 -11.87
C VAL A 32 -24.72 -2.33 -12.26
N SER A 33 -23.87 -3.15 -11.66
CA SER A 33 -22.45 -3.22 -12.00
C SER A 33 -22.24 -3.64 -13.46
N PHE A 34 -23.01 -4.60 -13.97
CA PHE A 34 -22.95 -4.99 -15.39
C PHE A 34 -23.39 -3.86 -16.34
N VAL A 35 -24.42 -3.08 -15.98
CA VAL A 35 -24.87 -1.93 -16.78
C VAL A 35 -23.87 -0.78 -16.71
N GLU A 36 -23.19 -0.57 -15.59
CA GLU A 36 -22.11 0.41 -15.45
C GLU A 36 -20.88 0.01 -16.30
N ILE A 37 -20.51 -1.27 -16.28
CA ILE A 37 -19.41 -1.87 -17.06
C ILE A 37 -19.71 -1.80 -18.58
N GLN A 38 -20.90 -2.21 -19.01
CA GLN A 38 -21.29 -2.20 -20.43
C GLN A 38 -21.68 -0.81 -20.96
N GLY A 39 -22.05 0.10 -20.06
CA GLY A 39 -22.47 1.46 -20.38
C GLY A 39 -21.31 2.42 -20.66
N ASN A 40 -20.06 1.96 -20.59
CA ASN A 40 -18.86 2.79 -20.71
C ASN A 40 -18.87 3.98 -19.73
N MET A 41 -19.61 3.84 -18.61
CA MET A 41 -19.58 4.78 -17.48
C MET A 41 -18.47 4.39 -16.49
N VAL A 42 -17.41 3.75 -17.00
CA VAL A 42 -16.11 3.77 -16.33
C VAL A 42 -15.78 5.24 -16.19
N ARG A 43 -15.62 5.72 -14.96
CA ARG A 43 -15.05 7.06 -14.75
C ARG A 43 -13.80 7.16 -15.64
N THR A 44 -13.72 8.21 -16.45
CA THR A 44 -12.50 8.63 -17.15
C THR A 44 -11.45 9.16 -16.16
N GLU A 45 -11.41 8.64 -14.94
CA GLU A 45 -10.37 9.00 -13.99
C GLU A 45 -9.15 8.18 -14.35
N ILE A 46 -8.16 8.91 -14.86
CA ILE A 46 -6.86 8.41 -15.26
C ILE A 46 -6.26 7.71 -14.03
N PRO A 47 -5.89 6.42 -14.12
CA PRO A 47 -5.19 5.76 -13.04
C PRO A 47 -3.88 6.52 -12.80
N HIS A 48 -3.78 7.13 -11.62
CA HIS A 48 -2.86 8.20 -11.23
C HIS A 48 -3.30 9.61 -11.70
N GLU A 49 -4.03 10.29 -10.84
CA GLU A 49 -4.06 11.76 -10.89
C GLU A 49 -2.62 12.28 -10.70
N GLU A 50 -2.22 13.40 -11.34
CA GLU A 50 -1.00 14.11 -10.88
C GLU A 50 -1.11 14.24 -9.36
N TYR A 51 -0.06 14.00 -8.58
CA TYR A 51 -0.17 14.03 -7.10
C TYR A 51 -0.69 15.38 -6.56
N SER A 52 -0.57 16.45 -7.36
CA SER A 52 -1.17 17.78 -7.16
C SER A 52 -2.70 17.83 -7.38
N SER A 53 -3.23 16.92 -8.18
CA SER A 53 -4.65 16.77 -8.55
C SER A 53 -5.38 15.67 -7.77
N VAL A 54 -4.64 14.75 -7.12
CA VAL A 54 -5.17 13.89 -6.04
C VAL A 54 -5.74 14.83 -4.99
N ALA A 55 -7.07 15.00 -4.99
CA ALA A 55 -7.74 15.62 -3.87
C ALA A 55 -7.22 14.86 -2.63
N PRO A 56 -6.65 15.55 -1.62
CA PRO A 56 -6.11 14.87 -0.45
C PRO A 56 -7.17 13.89 -0.02
N TRP A 57 -6.83 12.60 -0.09
CA TRP A 57 -7.72 11.51 0.32
C TRP A 57 -8.34 11.97 1.63
N PRO A 58 -9.67 11.89 1.86
CA PRO A 58 -10.37 12.69 2.88
C PRO A 58 -9.92 12.33 4.31
N TYR A 59 -8.71 12.73 4.64
CA TYR A 59 -8.09 12.90 5.94
C TYR A 59 -8.44 14.29 6.46
N ASN A 60 -9.55 14.90 5.99
CA ASN A 60 -10.21 15.89 6.84
C ASN A 60 -10.95 15.14 7.94
N ILE A 61 -10.18 14.53 8.83
CA ILE A 61 -10.67 13.93 10.05
C ILE A 61 -10.35 14.93 11.16
N GLU A 62 -11.29 15.85 11.40
CA GLU A 62 -11.24 16.80 12.54
C GLU A 62 -11.00 16.11 13.89
N TRP A 63 -11.21 14.79 13.99
CA TRP A 63 -10.95 13.98 15.18
C TRP A 63 -9.65 13.15 15.11
N SER A 64 -9.03 12.97 13.94
CA SER A 64 -7.68 12.42 13.86
C SER A 64 -6.64 13.50 14.20
N GLY A 65 -7.03 14.78 14.14
CA GLY A 65 -6.12 15.88 14.41
C GLY A 65 -5.14 16.06 13.26
N GLY A 66 -4.77 17.31 12.97
CA GLY A 66 -3.62 17.61 12.10
C GLY A 66 -2.29 17.27 12.81
N LYS A 67 -2.22 16.06 13.37
CA LYS A 67 -1.17 15.44 14.17
C LYS A 67 -1.25 13.90 14.19
N SER A 68 -2.05 13.24 13.35
CA SER A 68 -2.13 11.76 13.31
C SER A 68 -1.60 11.17 12.00
N ASN A 69 -0.29 11.11 11.94
CA ASN A 69 0.54 10.13 11.27
C ASN A 69 0.12 8.70 11.65
N TRP A 70 -0.68 8.05 10.80
CA TRP A 70 -1.16 6.68 11.02
C TRP A 70 -0.16 5.57 10.67
N PHE A 71 1.13 5.90 10.70
CA PHE A 71 2.22 4.95 10.49
C PHE A 71 3.43 5.45 11.28
N ASP A 72 3.69 4.87 12.46
CA ASP A 72 5.05 4.36 12.65
C ASP A 72 5.26 3.29 13.73
N ASN A 73 6.40 2.61 13.60
CA ASN A 73 6.98 1.54 14.41
C ASN A 73 6.18 0.23 14.58
N LEU A 74 4.95 0.16 14.11
CA LEU A 74 4.38 -1.10 13.66
C LEU A 74 4.58 -1.24 12.17
N ASN A 75 5.62 -1.97 11.81
CA ASN A 75 5.57 -2.78 10.61
C ASN A 75 4.34 -3.71 10.78
N TYR A 76 3.16 -3.31 10.26
CA TYR A 76 1.94 -4.12 10.33
C TYR A 76 2.12 -5.50 9.64
N THR A 77 3.29 -5.76 9.06
CA THR A 77 3.73 -7.05 8.50
C THR A 77 4.52 -7.92 9.49
N ASP A 78 5.15 -7.36 10.54
CA ASP A 78 5.89 -8.15 11.53
C ASP A 78 4.98 -8.72 12.63
N VAL A 79 3.81 -8.10 12.79
CA VAL A 79 2.70 -8.64 13.59
C VAL A 79 1.74 -9.32 12.62
N PRO A 80 1.57 -10.65 12.69
CA PRO A 80 0.58 -11.34 11.88
C PRO A 80 -0.78 -10.63 11.94
N LEU A 81 -1.46 -10.49 10.80
CA LEU A 81 -2.69 -9.70 10.72
C LEU A 81 -3.81 -10.30 11.59
N ASP A 82 -3.66 -11.52 12.10
CA ASP A 82 -4.54 -12.19 13.05
C ASP A 82 -4.18 -11.95 14.54
N GLN A 83 -3.22 -11.07 14.85
CA GLN A 83 -2.83 -10.74 16.22
C GLN A 83 -3.32 -9.36 16.69
N GLN A 84 -3.49 -9.20 18.01
CA GLN A 84 -3.82 -7.92 18.63
C GLN A 84 -2.66 -6.93 18.51
N LEU A 85 -2.99 -5.66 18.28
CA LEU A 85 -2.03 -4.56 18.23
C LEU A 85 -1.51 -4.23 19.66
N PRO A 86 -0.25 -3.76 19.80
CA PRO A 86 0.32 -3.30 21.06
C PRO A 86 -0.53 -2.24 21.78
N GLU A 87 -0.54 -2.27 23.11
CA GLU A 87 -1.31 -1.33 23.95
C GLU A 87 -0.77 0.11 23.91
N ASP A 88 0.51 0.32 23.60
CA ASP A 88 1.19 1.61 23.51
C ASP A 88 1.19 2.22 22.10
N LEU A 89 0.49 1.59 21.15
CA LEU A 89 0.43 2.03 19.75
C LEU A 89 0.04 3.51 19.61
N LEU A 90 -0.95 3.96 20.37
CA LEU A 90 -1.45 5.33 20.27
C LEU A 90 -0.44 6.37 20.80
N ASP A 91 0.40 6.00 21.76
CA ASP A 91 1.43 6.89 22.33
C ASP A 91 2.61 7.09 21.38
N GLN A 92 2.84 6.15 20.45
CA GLN A 92 3.89 6.21 19.45
C GLN A 92 3.48 6.96 18.17
N LEU A 93 2.18 7.25 18.00
CA LEU A 93 1.69 7.95 16.82
C LEU A 93 2.27 9.36 16.72
N ASP A 94 2.49 10.08 17.82
CA ASP A 94 3.01 11.47 17.76
C ASP A 94 4.52 11.58 17.37
N HIS A 95 5.19 10.48 17.04
CA HIS A 95 6.62 10.48 16.73
C HIS A 95 6.87 10.81 15.25
N VAL A 96 7.71 11.83 14.99
CA VAL A 96 8.18 12.15 13.63
C VAL A 96 9.31 11.22 13.22
N ILE A 97 9.19 10.67 12.03
CA ILE A 97 10.00 9.53 11.56
C ILE A 97 11.07 10.00 10.60
N PHE A 98 10.66 10.86 9.67
CA PHE A 98 11.52 11.59 8.78
C PHE A 98 10.87 12.90 8.40
N TYR A 99 11.69 13.83 7.93
CA TYR A 99 11.26 15.11 7.40
C TYR A 99 11.57 15.14 5.91
N VAL A 100 10.73 15.82 5.15
CA VAL A 100 10.91 15.99 3.70
C VAL A 100 10.86 17.47 3.36
N THR A 101 11.77 17.92 2.50
CA THR A 101 11.70 19.23 1.85
C THR A 101 11.95 19.11 0.33
N PRO A 102 11.26 19.88 -0.52
CA PRO A 102 10.19 20.82 -0.19
C PRO A 102 8.90 20.09 0.25
N GLU A 103 8.01 20.82 0.90
CA GLU A 103 6.69 20.31 1.27
C GLU A 103 5.81 19.98 0.06
N ASP A 104 6.01 20.69 -1.07
CA ASP A 104 5.18 20.51 -2.27
C ASP A 104 6.02 20.24 -3.53
N PRO A 105 5.52 19.39 -4.45
CA PRO A 105 4.28 18.63 -4.34
C PRO A 105 4.38 17.46 -3.32
N PRO A 106 3.27 17.09 -2.65
CA PRO A 106 3.29 15.96 -1.72
C PRO A 106 3.58 14.64 -2.42
N GLN A 107 4.19 13.69 -1.71
CA GLN A 107 4.56 12.38 -2.24
C GLN A 107 4.13 11.24 -1.32
N LEU A 108 3.91 10.06 -1.92
CA LEU A 108 3.85 8.79 -1.20
C LEU A 108 5.25 8.18 -1.16
N TRP A 109 5.64 7.65 -0.01
CA TRP A 109 6.98 7.12 0.22
C TRP A 109 6.93 5.63 0.40
N ARG A 110 7.67 4.88 -0.42
CA ARG A 110 7.80 3.42 -0.28
C ARG A 110 8.95 3.10 0.69
N THR A 111 8.71 2.22 1.65
CA THR A 111 9.75 1.67 2.53
C THR A 111 9.97 0.19 2.37
N GLY A 112 8.99 -0.58 1.87
CA GLY A 112 9.10 -2.03 1.74
C GLY A 112 8.12 -2.62 0.71
N ALA A 113 8.45 -3.81 0.19
CA ALA A 113 7.58 -4.56 -0.70
C ALA A 113 7.67 -6.08 -0.43
N TYR A 114 6.56 -6.79 -0.64
CA TYR A 114 6.37 -8.19 -0.24
C TYR A 114 5.66 -8.98 -1.32
N ASP A 115 6.05 -10.24 -1.51
CA ASP A 115 5.48 -11.14 -2.49
C ASP A 115 4.74 -12.35 -1.90
N GLU A 116 5.15 -12.85 -0.74
CA GLU A 116 4.57 -14.07 -0.20
C GLU A 116 3.38 -13.74 0.69
N TYR A 117 2.22 -14.35 0.43
CA TYR A 117 1.04 -14.24 1.27
C TYR A 117 0.67 -15.63 1.80
N ASP A 118 0.58 -15.78 3.12
CA ASP A 118 0.30 -17.05 3.80
C ASP A 118 -1.15 -17.18 4.31
N GLY A 119 -1.98 -16.17 4.05
CA GLY A 119 -3.37 -16.10 4.51
C GLY A 119 -3.56 -15.24 5.76
N SER A 120 -2.49 -14.95 6.50
CA SER A 120 -2.50 -14.09 7.69
C SER A 120 -1.46 -12.98 7.67
N SER A 121 -0.44 -13.03 6.82
CA SER A 121 0.65 -12.05 6.79
C SER A 121 1.32 -12.00 5.42
N TRP A 122 2.15 -10.97 5.23
CA TRP A 122 2.95 -10.79 4.03
C TRP A 122 4.43 -10.94 4.37
N GLY A 123 5.12 -11.75 3.58
CA GLY A 123 6.54 -12.05 3.71
C GLY A 123 7.30 -11.82 2.41
N LYS A 124 8.62 -11.98 2.49
CA LYS A 124 9.53 -11.98 1.35
C LYS A 124 10.00 -13.42 1.14
N SER A 125 9.65 -14.03 0.01
CA SER A 125 10.08 -15.40 -0.34
C SER A 125 11.60 -15.52 -0.60
N SER A 126 12.23 -14.40 -0.99
CA SER A 126 13.67 -14.26 -1.14
C SER A 126 14.23 -13.30 -0.10
N THR A 127 15.35 -13.68 0.50
CA THR A 127 16.14 -12.82 1.39
C THR A 127 17.46 -12.39 0.76
N ALA A 128 17.62 -12.63 -0.55
CA ALA A 128 18.80 -12.21 -1.28
C ALA A 128 18.80 -10.69 -1.47
N THR A 129 19.99 -10.11 -1.40
CA THR A 129 20.25 -8.80 -1.99
C THR A 129 20.31 -8.99 -3.50
N ALA A 130 19.56 -8.18 -4.22
CA ALA A 130 19.39 -8.31 -5.66
C ALA A 130 20.59 -7.73 -6.42
N ASP A 131 20.70 -8.12 -7.70
CA ASP A 131 21.46 -7.37 -8.71
C ASP A 131 20.79 -6.02 -9.06
N PHE A 132 19.57 -5.76 -8.58
CA PHE A 132 18.98 -4.43 -8.66
C PHE A 132 19.84 -3.49 -7.82
N LYS A 133 20.46 -2.52 -8.49
CA LYS A 133 21.19 -1.44 -7.83
C LYS A 133 20.30 -0.21 -7.79
N PRO A 134 20.34 0.59 -6.72
CA PRO A 134 19.71 1.90 -6.77
C PRO A 134 20.28 2.66 -7.97
N HIS A 135 19.42 3.39 -8.68
CA HIS A 135 19.88 4.24 -9.76
C HIS A 135 20.47 5.49 -9.13
N LEU A 136 21.78 5.46 -8.92
CA LEU A 136 22.54 6.62 -8.50
C LEU A 136 22.69 7.57 -9.69
N ILE A 137 22.09 8.75 -9.56
CA ILE A 137 22.13 9.78 -10.60
C ILE A 137 22.89 11.00 -10.09
N THR A 138 23.49 11.76 -10.99
CA THR A 138 24.10 13.03 -10.59
C THR A 138 23.02 14.08 -10.36
N LYS A 139 23.34 15.11 -9.55
CA LYS A 139 22.44 16.26 -9.39
C LYS A 139 22.13 16.94 -10.73
N GLN A 140 23.11 16.98 -11.65
CA GLN A 140 22.94 17.53 -12.98
C GLN A 140 21.94 16.71 -13.81
N ASP A 141 21.95 15.38 -13.70
CA ASP A 141 20.99 14.51 -14.39
C ASP A 141 19.58 14.72 -13.82
N ALA A 142 19.44 14.81 -12.50
CA ALA A 142 18.16 15.12 -11.86
C ALA A 142 17.59 16.46 -12.31
N GLU A 143 18.42 17.50 -12.38
CA GLU A 143 18.05 18.82 -12.89
C GLU A 143 17.66 18.77 -14.39
N ALA A 144 18.32 17.92 -15.18
CA ALA A 144 17.99 17.72 -16.59
C ALA A 144 16.67 16.96 -16.81
N ILE A 145 16.32 16.05 -15.90
CA ILE A 145 14.99 15.40 -15.86
C ILE A 145 13.90 16.45 -15.55
N GLY A 146 14.24 17.48 -14.77
CA GLY A 146 13.33 18.56 -14.41
C GLY A 146 12.33 18.19 -13.31
N ASN A 147 12.54 17.05 -12.64
CA ASN A 147 11.70 16.60 -11.53
C ASN A 147 12.09 17.26 -10.22
N GLN A 148 11.14 17.32 -9.29
CA GLN A 148 11.40 17.84 -7.95
C GLN A 148 12.42 16.93 -7.25
N ILE A 149 13.45 17.56 -6.68
CA ILE A 149 14.39 16.90 -5.77
C ILE A 149 13.87 17.10 -4.36
N TYR A 150 13.75 16.01 -3.63
CA TYR A 150 13.40 16.02 -2.21
C TYR A 150 14.63 15.70 -1.38
N THR A 151 14.86 16.48 -0.32
CA THR A 151 15.77 16.12 0.75
C THR A 151 14.98 15.44 1.85
N VAL A 152 15.30 14.18 2.11
CA VAL A 152 14.77 13.40 3.23
C VAL A 152 15.74 13.53 4.39
N VAL A 153 15.23 13.73 5.61
CA VAL A 153 16.01 13.77 6.85
C VAL A 153 15.45 12.75 7.82
N LEU A 154 16.24 11.78 8.26
CA LEU A 154 15.82 10.75 9.21
C LEU A 154 16.79 10.67 10.39
N ASN A 155 16.28 10.19 11.52
CA ASN A 155 17.09 9.97 12.71
C ASN A 155 17.66 8.55 12.72
N VAL A 156 18.98 8.43 12.85
CA VAL A 156 19.68 7.14 12.93
C VAL A 156 20.44 7.05 14.24
N THR A 157 20.34 5.89 14.91
CA THR A 157 21.10 5.64 16.13
C THR A 157 22.47 5.06 15.78
N ALA A 158 23.53 5.78 16.13
CA ALA A 158 24.89 5.35 15.90
C ALA A 158 25.24 4.10 16.72
N GLY A 159 26.02 3.19 16.15
CA GLY A 159 26.49 2.01 16.86
C GLY A 159 27.37 1.12 15.97
N PRO A 160 28.07 0.15 16.57
CA PRO A 160 28.98 -0.74 15.84
C PRO A 160 28.25 -1.63 14.82
N ASN A 161 26.93 -1.74 14.94
CA ASN A 161 26.04 -2.50 14.05
C ASN A 161 24.78 -1.67 13.75
N VAL A 162 24.88 -0.45 13.18
CA VAL A 162 23.64 0.25 12.73
C VAL A 162 22.80 -0.65 11.80
N GLY A 163 23.42 -1.68 11.22
CA GLY A 163 22.74 -2.65 10.38
C GLY A 163 22.33 -1.99 9.07
N SER A 164 21.68 -2.76 8.22
CA SER A 164 20.97 -2.20 7.08
C SER A 164 19.61 -1.72 7.55
N ILE A 165 19.29 -0.45 7.29
CA ILE A 165 17.96 0.11 7.55
C ILE A 165 17.22 0.35 6.23
N GLU A 166 15.92 0.11 6.22
CA GLU A 166 15.07 0.46 5.09
C GLU A 166 14.80 1.96 5.10
N ILE A 167 15.07 2.66 4.00
CA ILE A 167 14.86 4.11 3.89
C ILE A 167 13.78 4.46 2.86
N PRO A 168 13.00 5.53 3.08
CA PRO A 168 11.88 5.88 2.22
C PRO A 168 12.33 6.26 0.81
N THR A 169 11.63 5.76 -0.20
CA THR A 169 11.94 5.99 -1.62
C THR A 169 10.71 6.38 -2.41
N LEU A 170 10.93 6.98 -3.58
CA LEU A 170 9.86 7.31 -4.51
C LEU A 170 9.68 6.20 -5.54
N PHE A 171 8.44 6.10 -6.04
CA PHE A 171 8.03 5.21 -7.12
C PHE A 171 8.00 5.99 -8.45
N PRO A 172 8.20 5.37 -9.62
CA PRO A 172 8.44 3.93 -9.87
C PRO A 172 9.87 3.46 -9.62
N SER A 173 10.83 4.32 -9.92
CA SER A 173 12.27 4.03 -9.89
C SER A 173 12.95 4.72 -8.71
N ILE A 174 13.90 4.03 -8.06
CA ILE A 174 14.69 4.58 -6.96
C ILE A 174 15.81 5.45 -7.55
N LEU A 175 15.56 6.76 -7.67
CA LEU A 175 16.53 7.72 -8.22
C LEU A 175 17.18 8.53 -7.09
N VAL A 176 18.24 7.98 -6.50
CA VAL A 176 18.99 8.63 -5.42
C VAL A 176 20.07 9.51 -6.01
N ILE A 177 20.18 10.75 -5.51
CA ILE A 177 21.27 11.65 -5.92
C ILE A 177 22.56 11.15 -5.30
N GLN A 178 23.53 10.80 -6.14
CA GLN A 178 24.84 10.36 -5.67
C GLN A 178 25.51 11.45 -4.81
N ASP A 179 26.30 11.02 -3.82
CA ASP A 179 27.05 11.91 -2.93
C ASP A 179 26.18 12.91 -2.13
N SER A 180 24.86 12.66 -2.02
CA SER A 180 23.94 13.52 -1.26
C SER A 180 23.85 13.19 0.22
N PHE A 181 24.28 11.98 0.63
CA PHE A 181 24.20 11.54 2.02
C PHE A 181 25.12 12.36 2.91
N THR A 182 24.55 12.99 3.93
CA THR A 182 25.30 13.80 4.91
C THR A 182 24.59 13.82 6.26
N THR A 183 25.34 14.12 7.31
CA THR A 183 24.73 14.43 8.62
C THR A 183 24.29 15.88 8.72
N GLY A 184 23.41 16.14 9.68
CA GLY A 184 22.99 17.49 10.04
C GLY A 184 22.49 17.58 11.48
N HIS A 185 21.99 18.76 11.81
CA HIS A 185 21.41 19.08 13.11
C HIS A 185 20.23 20.03 12.94
N VAL A 186 19.40 20.15 13.98
CA VAL A 186 18.32 21.14 14.02
C VAL A 186 18.77 22.31 14.88
N GLU A 187 18.80 23.51 14.30
CA GLU A 187 19.07 24.75 15.01
C GLU A 187 17.86 25.67 14.85
N ASN A 188 17.30 26.14 15.99
CA ASN A 188 16.08 26.97 16.02
C ASN A 188 14.87 26.37 15.26
N GLY A 189 14.74 25.04 15.28
CA GLY A 189 13.64 24.33 14.59
C GLY A 189 13.84 24.17 13.08
N VAL A 190 15.00 24.53 12.55
CA VAL A 190 15.33 24.38 11.12
C VAL A 190 16.47 23.38 10.97
N TYR A 191 16.28 22.41 10.06
CA TYR A 191 17.34 21.47 9.69
C TYR A 191 18.48 22.19 8.97
N GLN A 192 19.72 21.94 9.42
CA GLN A 192 20.94 22.40 8.78
C GLN A 192 21.89 21.23 8.55
N ARG A 193 22.46 21.15 7.34
CA ARG A 193 23.53 20.19 7.02
C ARG A 193 24.79 20.55 7.80
N ASP A 194 25.49 19.54 8.32
CA ASP A 194 26.77 19.75 8.98
C ASP A 194 27.83 20.21 7.97
N ALA A 195 28.72 21.10 8.40
CA ALA A 195 29.85 21.54 7.56
C ALA A 195 30.82 20.40 7.27
N GLU A 196 31.00 19.49 8.24
CA GLU A 196 31.74 18.25 8.11
C GLU A 196 30.81 17.11 8.49
N SER A 197 30.49 16.24 7.53
CA SER A 197 29.61 15.10 7.77
C SER A 197 30.28 14.11 8.72
N ARG A 198 29.52 13.63 9.70
CA ARG A 198 29.92 12.53 10.58
C ARG A 198 29.69 11.16 9.94
N LEU A 199 29.11 11.11 8.74
CA LEU A 199 28.97 9.88 7.97
C LEU A 199 30.31 9.57 7.28
N ILE A 200 31.01 8.54 7.77
CA ILE A 200 32.33 8.13 7.28
C ILE A 200 32.21 7.40 5.95
N GLN A 201 31.29 6.44 5.89
CA GLN A 201 31.02 5.61 4.74
C GLN A 201 29.56 5.15 4.80
N TYR A 202 28.99 4.81 3.67
CA TYR A 202 27.74 4.07 3.61
C TYR A 202 27.72 3.14 2.40
N ASP A 203 26.93 2.08 2.51
CA ASP A 203 26.59 1.19 1.41
C ASP A 203 25.09 1.29 1.12
N LEU A 204 24.73 1.25 -0.16
CA LEU A 204 23.34 1.19 -0.63
C LEU A 204 23.13 -0.09 -1.43
N GLU A 205 22.14 -0.86 -1.02
CA GLU A 205 21.74 -2.11 -1.68
C GLU A 205 20.23 -2.11 -1.91
N THR A 206 19.75 -2.96 -2.82
CA THR A 206 18.32 -3.26 -2.85
C THR A 206 18.09 -4.76 -2.73
N ASP A 207 16.97 -5.12 -2.11
CA ASP A 207 16.49 -6.50 -2.12
C ASP A 207 15.82 -6.83 -3.47
N ASP A 208 15.40 -8.09 -3.65
CA ASP A 208 14.71 -8.56 -4.87
C ASP A 208 13.37 -7.86 -5.15
N TYR A 209 12.90 -7.03 -4.21
CA TYR A 209 11.64 -6.30 -4.28
C TYR A 209 11.85 -4.81 -4.59
N GLY A 210 13.11 -4.37 -4.68
CA GLY A 210 13.47 -2.97 -4.87
C GLY A 210 13.32 -2.14 -3.59
N THR A 211 13.45 -2.75 -2.42
CA THR A 211 13.52 -2.00 -1.16
C THR A 211 14.93 -1.45 -0.98
N LEU A 212 15.08 -0.14 -0.73
CA LEU A 212 16.40 0.49 -0.58
C LEU A 212 16.92 0.31 0.84
N MET A 213 18.02 -0.42 0.94
CA MET A 213 18.75 -0.69 2.16
C MET A 213 19.93 0.29 2.30
N PHE A 214 20.04 0.93 3.45
CA PHE A 214 21.12 1.85 3.79
C PHE A 214 21.92 1.34 4.98
N SER A 215 23.22 1.16 4.79
CA SER A 215 24.15 0.70 5.82
C SER A 215 25.18 1.81 6.14
N PRO A 216 24.93 2.69 7.12
CA PRO A 216 25.84 3.78 7.46
C PRO A 216 26.94 3.38 8.46
N MET A 217 28.11 3.98 8.29
CA MET A 217 29.18 4.05 9.28
C MET A 217 29.31 5.49 9.78
N ILE A 218 28.98 5.72 11.06
CA ILE A 218 28.86 7.07 11.64
C ILE A 218 29.96 7.29 12.69
N GLU A 219 30.64 8.42 12.63
CA GLU A 219 31.58 8.90 13.65
C GLU A 219 30.80 9.49 14.85
N ALA A 220 30.33 8.60 15.72
CA ALA A 220 29.58 8.96 16.91
C ALA A 220 29.69 7.88 18.00
N PRO A 221 29.65 8.26 19.28
CA PRO A 221 29.37 7.33 20.37
C PRO A 221 28.18 6.41 20.08
N THR A 222 28.33 5.12 20.40
CA THR A 222 27.24 4.15 20.33
C THR A 222 26.04 4.61 21.16
N GLY A 223 24.85 4.56 20.56
CA GLY A 223 23.59 5.00 21.15
C GLY A 223 23.24 6.47 20.91
N GLU A 224 24.11 7.25 20.26
CA GLU A 224 23.80 8.62 19.91
C GLU A 224 22.84 8.69 18.71
N HIS A 225 21.83 9.55 18.79
CA HIS A 225 20.93 9.87 17.69
C HIS A 225 21.57 10.92 16.77
N VAL A 226 21.68 10.60 15.48
CA VAL A 226 22.30 11.43 14.45
C VAL A 226 21.31 11.60 13.30
N LEU A 227 21.07 12.85 12.89
CA LEU A 227 20.25 13.13 11.73
C LEU A 227 21.07 12.91 10.46
N ILE A 228 20.56 12.07 9.58
CA ILE A 228 21.10 11.83 8.24
C ILE A 228 20.12 12.38 7.23
N SER A 229 20.65 13.06 6.21
CA SER A 229 19.86 13.46 5.05
C SER A 229 20.41 12.87 3.76
N TYR A 230 19.53 12.71 2.78
CA TYR A 230 19.87 12.36 1.40
C TYR A 230 18.87 13.01 0.44
N ASP A 231 19.31 13.18 -0.81
CA ASP A 231 18.49 13.75 -1.87
C ASP A 231 18.00 12.63 -2.79
N ILE A 232 16.72 12.69 -3.14
CA ILE A 232 16.06 11.72 -4.02
C ILE A 232 15.12 12.45 -4.98
N THR A 233 14.95 11.88 -6.17
CA THR A 233 13.93 12.31 -7.12
C THR A 233 13.18 11.08 -7.64
N PHE A 234 12.25 11.29 -8.57
CA PHE A 234 11.40 10.26 -9.12
C PHE A 234 11.44 10.28 -10.63
N GLU A 235 10.88 9.26 -11.25
CA GLU A 235 10.64 9.21 -12.68
C GLU A 235 9.17 9.53 -12.95
N ASN A 236 8.88 10.37 -13.93
CA ASN A 236 7.48 10.63 -14.30
C ASN A 236 6.91 9.39 -14.96
N GLN A 237 5.75 8.95 -14.50
CA GLN A 237 5.01 7.89 -15.15
C GLN A 237 4.29 8.45 -16.38
N ASP A 238 4.49 7.83 -17.54
CA ASP A 238 3.70 8.14 -18.73
C ASP A 238 2.39 7.36 -18.67
N LEU A 239 1.40 7.96 -18.03
CA LEU A 239 0.08 7.36 -17.80
C LEU A 239 -0.70 7.14 -19.10
N THR A 240 -0.49 8.02 -20.09
CA THR A 240 -1.11 7.86 -21.41
C THR A 240 -0.53 6.62 -22.08
N ASN A 241 0.79 6.46 -22.06
CA ASN A 241 1.43 5.26 -22.58
C ASN A 241 1.02 4.00 -21.82
N ILE A 242 0.87 4.05 -20.50
CA ILE A 242 0.38 2.92 -19.70
C ILE A 242 -1.05 2.55 -20.12
N ALA A 243 -1.94 3.52 -20.27
CA ALA A 243 -3.32 3.28 -20.70
C ALA A 243 -3.41 2.74 -22.13
N ASP A 244 -2.68 3.35 -23.07
CA ASP A 244 -2.71 2.99 -24.49
C ASP A 244 -2.07 1.62 -24.77
N ASN A 245 -1.16 1.15 -23.92
CA ASN A 245 -0.37 -0.06 -24.12
C ASN A 245 -0.56 -1.11 -23.01
N ALA A 246 -1.56 -0.96 -22.15
CA ALA A 246 -1.88 -1.96 -21.14
C ALA A 246 -2.23 -3.30 -21.80
N LEU A 247 -1.58 -4.37 -21.35
CA LEU A 247 -1.82 -5.72 -21.83
C LEU A 247 -2.65 -6.51 -20.79
N PRO A 248 -3.27 -7.62 -21.18
CA PRO A 248 -3.85 -8.58 -20.23
C PRO A 248 -2.81 -9.09 -19.22
N GLY A 249 -3.26 -9.42 -18.00
CA GLY A 249 -2.37 -9.81 -16.89
C GLY A 249 -1.52 -11.05 -17.18
N ASP A 250 -2.05 -12.00 -17.95
CA ASP A 250 -1.37 -13.23 -18.34
C ASP A 250 -0.16 -13.00 -19.29
N GLN A 251 -0.08 -11.82 -19.90
CA GLN A 251 1.04 -11.39 -20.74
C GLN A 251 2.18 -10.71 -19.96
N ALA A 252 2.06 -10.59 -18.64
CA ALA A 252 3.15 -10.07 -17.82
C ALA A 252 4.44 -10.89 -18.00
N PRO A 253 5.62 -10.24 -17.94
CA PRO A 253 6.90 -10.94 -18.06
C PRO A 253 6.99 -12.14 -17.11
N PRO A 254 7.52 -13.30 -17.54
CA PRO A 254 7.52 -14.51 -16.73
C PRO A 254 8.14 -14.32 -15.34
N ASN A 255 9.23 -13.56 -15.22
CA ASN A 255 9.86 -13.26 -13.94
C ASN A 255 8.94 -12.49 -12.97
N ILE A 256 8.10 -11.58 -13.48
CA ILE A 256 7.13 -10.84 -12.67
C ILE A 256 5.94 -11.72 -12.34
N ARG A 257 5.42 -12.48 -13.32
CA ARG A 257 4.26 -13.36 -13.11
C ARG A 257 4.56 -14.50 -12.15
N ASP A 258 5.75 -15.08 -12.23
CA ASP A 258 6.13 -16.22 -11.38
C ASP A 258 6.37 -15.75 -9.92
N MET A 259 6.85 -14.51 -9.73
CA MET A 259 7.08 -13.91 -8.41
C MET A 259 5.81 -13.31 -7.78
N TYR A 260 4.94 -12.70 -8.59
CA TYR A 260 3.82 -11.88 -8.09
C TYR A 260 2.45 -12.31 -8.60
N GLY A 261 2.34 -13.42 -9.34
CA GLY A 261 1.08 -13.93 -9.88
C GLY A 261 0.38 -14.95 -8.99
N ARG A 262 -0.61 -15.65 -9.55
CA ARG A 262 -1.43 -16.65 -8.85
C ARG A 262 -0.63 -17.75 -8.11
N PRO A 263 0.47 -18.31 -8.66
CA PRO A 263 1.28 -19.30 -7.94
C PRO A 263 1.87 -18.74 -6.64
N ALA A 264 2.06 -17.42 -6.55
CA ALA A 264 2.59 -16.72 -5.38
C ALA A 264 1.54 -16.42 -4.30
N LEU A 265 0.29 -16.90 -4.43
CA LEU A 265 -0.66 -16.98 -3.31
C LEU A 265 -0.24 -18.06 -2.27
N GLY A 266 1.03 -18.45 -2.19
CA GLY A 266 1.62 -19.26 -1.11
C GLY A 266 1.00 -20.64 -0.87
N GLY A 267 0.15 -21.13 -1.77
CA GLY A 267 -0.68 -22.32 -1.49
C GLY A 267 -1.85 -22.08 -0.53
N VAL A 268 -2.18 -20.81 -0.24
CA VAL A 268 -3.34 -20.40 0.55
C VAL A 268 -4.62 -20.89 -0.14
N GLN A 269 -5.40 -21.68 0.60
CA GLN A 269 -6.72 -22.10 0.13
C GLN A 269 -7.74 -21.00 0.39
N LEU A 270 -8.04 -20.21 -0.63
CA LEU A 270 -9.08 -19.20 -0.57
C LEU A 270 -10.44 -19.86 -0.30
N THR A 271 -11.24 -19.23 0.55
CA THR A 271 -12.60 -19.71 0.83
C THR A 271 -13.50 -19.52 -0.39
N GLN A 272 -14.61 -20.26 -0.44
CA GLN A 272 -15.58 -20.09 -1.53
C GLN A 272 -16.14 -18.66 -1.58
N ARG A 273 -16.31 -17.99 -0.42
CA ARG A 273 -16.77 -16.60 -0.38
C ARG A 273 -15.79 -15.65 -1.07
N VAL A 274 -14.49 -15.84 -0.86
CA VAL A 274 -13.45 -15.05 -1.53
C VAL A 274 -13.49 -15.33 -3.03
N ILE A 275 -13.50 -16.61 -3.43
CA ILE A 275 -13.58 -17.01 -4.84
C ILE A 275 -14.82 -16.44 -5.52
N ASP A 276 -16.00 -16.53 -4.90
CA ASP A 276 -17.25 -16.00 -5.46
C ASP A 276 -17.17 -14.49 -5.66
N ASN A 277 -16.61 -13.75 -4.69
CA ASN A 277 -16.41 -12.31 -4.80
C ASN A 277 -15.39 -11.93 -5.89
N ILE A 278 -14.38 -12.77 -6.15
CA ILE A 278 -13.41 -12.51 -7.22
C ILE A 278 -14.01 -12.87 -8.59
N SER A 279 -14.72 -13.99 -8.68
CA SER A 279 -15.22 -14.56 -9.94
C SER A 279 -16.12 -13.62 -10.74
N GLN A 280 -16.75 -12.64 -10.10
CA GLN A 280 -17.56 -11.61 -10.77
C GLN A 280 -16.72 -10.71 -11.70
N PHE A 281 -15.40 -10.68 -11.54
CA PHE A 281 -14.45 -9.90 -12.33
C PHE A 281 -13.72 -10.72 -13.39
N GLU A 282 -13.98 -12.04 -13.49
CA GLU A 282 -13.38 -12.87 -14.54
C GLU A 282 -13.86 -12.40 -15.92
N GLY A 283 -12.90 -12.02 -16.79
CA GLY A 283 -13.20 -11.49 -18.12
C GLY A 283 -13.77 -10.08 -18.13
N VAL A 284 -13.64 -9.33 -17.03
CA VAL A 284 -14.03 -7.92 -16.93
C VAL A 284 -12.83 -7.02 -17.19
N GLY A 285 -12.99 -6.05 -18.09
CA GLY A 285 -11.90 -5.20 -18.59
C GLY A 285 -11.12 -5.88 -19.73
N ASP A 286 -10.61 -5.09 -20.67
CA ASP A 286 -9.88 -5.59 -21.84
C ASP A 286 -8.40 -5.86 -21.54
N ASN A 287 -7.87 -5.28 -20.47
CA ASN A 287 -6.47 -5.35 -20.07
C ASN A 287 -6.31 -5.25 -18.54
N ALA A 288 -5.10 -5.49 -18.04
CA ALA A 288 -4.81 -5.49 -16.60
C ALA A 288 -5.14 -4.16 -15.92
N LEU A 289 -4.96 -3.02 -16.61
CA LEU A 289 -5.24 -1.69 -16.06
C LEU A 289 -6.74 -1.48 -15.84
N GLU A 290 -7.57 -1.85 -16.82
CA GLU A 290 -9.02 -1.74 -16.74
C GLU A 290 -9.59 -2.66 -15.66
N THR A 291 -9.16 -3.94 -15.65
CA THR A 291 -9.58 -4.89 -14.61
C THR A 291 -9.21 -4.39 -13.22
N ALA A 292 -7.97 -3.92 -13.04
CA ALA A 292 -7.49 -3.32 -11.79
C ALA A 292 -8.35 -2.13 -11.35
N SER A 293 -8.64 -1.20 -12.27
CA SER A 293 -9.44 0.00 -11.99
C SER A 293 -10.89 -0.33 -11.60
N ILE A 294 -11.50 -1.33 -12.25
CA ILE A 294 -12.85 -1.80 -11.94
C ILE A 294 -12.89 -2.43 -10.55
N VAL A 295 -11.93 -3.29 -10.21
CA VAL A 295 -11.84 -3.89 -8.87
C VAL A 295 -11.56 -2.83 -7.81
N ALA A 296 -10.70 -1.85 -8.07
CA ALA A 296 -10.43 -0.76 -7.12
C ALA A 296 -11.70 0.03 -6.83
N THR A 297 -12.48 0.35 -7.86
CA THR A 297 -13.78 1.03 -7.75
C THR A 297 -14.79 0.21 -6.94
N TYR A 298 -14.83 -1.12 -7.17
CA TYR A 298 -15.66 -2.02 -6.35
C TYR A 298 -15.32 -1.90 -4.87
N PHE A 299 -14.03 -1.92 -4.52
CA PHE A 299 -13.60 -1.85 -3.13
C PHE A 299 -13.99 -0.52 -2.47
N GLN A 300 -13.76 0.60 -3.18
CA GLN A 300 -14.08 1.94 -2.71
C GLN A 300 -15.58 2.14 -2.46
N ASN A 301 -16.44 1.53 -3.27
CA ASN A 301 -17.89 1.69 -3.18
C ASN A 301 -18.57 0.68 -2.24
N THR A 302 -17.92 -0.45 -1.95
CA THR A 302 -18.55 -1.58 -1.24
C THR A 302 -18.10 -1.69 0.20
N PHE A 303 -16.83 -1.38 0.49
CA PHE A 303 -16.25 -1.60 1.81
C PHE A 303 -16.00 -0.28 2.54
N SER A 304 -16.19 -0.30 3.86
CA SER A 304 -15.97 0.88 4.70
C SER A 304 -14.56 0.87 5.31
N LEU A 305 -13.90 2.03 5.28
CA LEU A 305 -12.68 2.24 6.04
C LEU A 305 -13.01 2.30 7.55
N MET A 306 -12.47 1.38 8.33
CA MET A 306 -12.79 1.23 9.76
C MET A 306 -11.67 1.78 10.66
N ILE A 307 -11.70 3.09 10.89
CA ILE A 307 -10.63 3.81 11.62
C ILE A 307 -10.94 4.10 13.10
N ASN A 308 -12.11 3.75 13.63
CA ASN A 308 -12.44 4.04 15.02
C ASN A 308 -11.68 3.12 16.00
N GLU A 309 -11.36 3.66 17.20
CA GLU A 309 -10.58 2.99 18.25
C GLU A 309 -11.11 1.57 18.60
N SER A 310 -12.42 1.46 18.83
CA SER A 310 -13.08 0.18 19.14
C SER A 310 -13.10 -0.83 17.97
N GLN A 311 -12.81 -0.38 16.75
CA GLN A 311 -12.86 -1.19 15.53
C GLN A 311 -11.48 -1.69 15.09
N TYR A 312 -10.38 -0.98 15.39
CA TYR A 312 -9.04 -1.45 15.02
C TYR A 312 -8.62 -2.71 15.79
N ALA A 313 -9.06 -2.85 17.05
CA ALA A 313 -8.69 -3.97 17.91
C ALA A 313 -9.31 -5.31 17.47
N GLN A 314 -10.28 -5.25 16.54
CA GLN A 314 -10.92 -6.43 15.98
C GLN A 314 -10.08 -6.96 14.83
N ARG A 315 -9.50 -8.14 15.02
CA ARG A 315 -8.71 -8.89 14.03
C ARG A 315 -9.31 -10.29 13.81
N PRO A 316 -9.06 -10.93 12.66
CA PRO A 316 -9.54 -12.29 12.43
C PRO A 316 -9.03 -13.25 13.52
N GLU A 317 -9.81 -14.28 13.83
CA GLU A 317 -9.34 -15.38 14.68
C GLU A 317 -8.13 -16.05 14.02
N SER A 318 -7.19 -16.55 14.83
CA SER A 318 -5.98 -17.15 14.28
C SER A 318 -6.28 -18.32 13.34
N GLY A 319 -5.58 -18.34 12.20
CA GLY A 319 -5.81 -19.29 11.11
C GLY A 319 -7.01 -18.98 10.21
N ARG A 320 -7.75 -17.89 10.46
CA ARG A 320 -8.75 -17.37 9.52
C ARG A 320 -8.09 -16.47 8.50
N GLU A 321 -8.35 -16.74 7.22
CA GLU A 321 -7.80 -15.96 6.11
C GLU A 321 -8.34 -14.52 6.12
N VAL A 322 -7.44 -13.55 5.95
CA VAL A 322 -7.71 -12.12 6.20
C VAL A 322 -8.69 -11.55 5.18
N THR A 323 -8.57 -11.92 3.90
CA THR A 323 -9.49 -11.47 2.84
C THR A 323 -10.91 -11.95 3.12
N ASP A 324 -11.08 -13.21 3.49
CA ASP A 324 -12.35 -13.81 3.86
C ASP A 324 -13.02 -13.10 5.03
N TRP A 325 -12.23 -12.72 6.04
CA TRP A 325 -12.71 -11.92 7.17
C TRP A 325 -13.08 -10.49 6.77
N PHE A 326 -12.24 -9.82 5.98
CA PHE A 326 -12.49 -8.46 5.48
C PHE A 326 -13.80 -8.38 4.69
N LEU A 327 -14.03 -9.35 3.79
CA LEU A 327 -15.25 -9.43 2.98
C LEU A 327 -16.50 -9.67 3.84
N GLU A 328 -16.42 -10.50 4.90
CA GLU A 328 -17.54 -10.71 5.82
C GLU A 328 -17.85 -9.47 6.65
N ARG A 329 -16.80 -8.79 7.11
CA ARG A 329 -16.90 -7.62 7.96
C ARG A 329 -17.45 -6.40 7.21
N GLY A 330 -17.28 -6.36 5.88
CA GLY A 330 -17.71 -5.25 5.05
C GLY A 330 -16.76 -4.05 5.12
N GLY A 331 -15.49 -4.27 5.47
CA GLY A 331 -14.51 -3.21 5.63
C GLY A 331 -13.39 -3.53 6.61
N GLY A 332 -12.39 -2.65 6.67
CA GLY A 332 -11.18 -2.85 7.46
C GLY A 332 -10.24 -1.67 7.42
N LEU A 333 -8.99 -1.91 7.78
CA LEU A 333 -7.88 -0.96 7.74
C LEU A 333 -7.26 -0.89 6.33
N PRO A 334 -6.47 0.15 5.99
CA PRO A 334 -5.83 0.25 4.68
C PRO A 334 -5.06 -1.01 4.26
N MET A 335 -4.40 -1.68 5.22
CA MET A 335 -3.69 -2.94 5.00
C MET A 335 -4.64 -4.09 4.60
N ASP A 336 -5.84 -4.14 5.15
CA ASP A 336 -6.84 -5.16 4.80
C ASP A 336 -7.36 -4.93 3.37
N PHE A 337 -7.57 -3.66 2.99
CA PHE A 337 -7.90 -3.28 1.61
C PHE A 337 -6.77 -3.66 0.64
N ALA A 338 -5.53 -3.31 0.94
CA ALA A 338 -4.38 -3.61 0.10
C ALA A 338 -4.16 -5.13 -0.05
N THR A 339 -4.31 -5.88 1.04
CA THR A 339 -4.22 -7.35 1.05
C THR A 339 -5.28 -7.97 0.17
N ALA A 340 -6.55 -7.64 0.41
CA ALA A 340 -7.67 -8.19 -0.34
C ALA A 340 -7.59 -7.79 -1.83
N TYR A 341 -7.21 -6.56 -2.15
CA TYR A 341 -7.00 -6.12 -3.54
C TYR A 341 -5.88 -6.91 -4.22
N CYS A 342 -4.74 -7.12 -3.56
CA CYS A 342 -3.64 -7.90 -4.09
C CYS A 342 -4.04 -9.37 -4.33
N VAL A 343 -4.81 -9.98 -3.41
CA VAL A 343 -5.36 -11.33 -3.56
C VAL A 343 -6.29 -11.42 -4.78
N PHE A 344 -7.16 -10.43 -4.98
CA PHE A 344 -8.06 -10.37 -6.15
C PHE A 344 -7.26 -10.30 -7.44
N MET A 345 -6.30 -9.38 -7.55
CA MET A 345 -5.47 -9.21 -8.74
C MET A 345 -4.74 -10.50 -9.09
N ARG A 346 -4.08 -11.12 -8.10
CA ARG A 346 -3.35 -12.38 -8.31
C ARG A 346 -4.25 -13.52 -8.76
N TYR A 347 -5.45 -13.62 -8.21
CA TYR A 347 -6.40 -14.65 -8.62
C TYR A 347 -6.92 -14.44 -10.04
N LEU A 348 -7.07 -13.18 -10.47
CA LEU A 348 -7.43 -12.76 -11.83
C LEU A 348 -6.24 -12.80 -12.82
N ASP A 349 -5.16 -13.52 -12.46
CA ASP A 349 -3.92 -13.64 -13.24
C ASP A 349 -3.24 -12.29 -13.56
N ILE A 350 -3.43 -11.28 -12.72
CA ILE A 350 -2.72 -9.98 -12.77
C ILE A 350 -1.66 -9.97 -11.67
N PRO A 351 -0.36 -9.89 -12.02
CA PRO A 351 0.69 -9.86 -11.01
C PRO A 351 0.56 -8.62 -10.12
N ALA A 352 0.57 -8.84 -8.81
CA ALA A 352 0.44 -7.78 -7.82
C ALA A 352 1.31 -8.09 -6.61
N ARG A 353 1.72 -7.05 -5.89
CA ARG A 353 2.53 -7.18 -4.67
C ARG A 353 2.05 -6.20 -3.63
N LEU A 354 2.28 -6.53 -2.37
CA LEU A 354 2.04 -5.59 -1.29
C LEU A 354 3.23 -4.62 -1.20
N VAL A 355 2.92 -3.33 -1.05
CA VAL A 355 3.91 -2.28 -0.80
C VAL A 355 3.49 -1.56 0.47
N ILE A 356 4.46 -1.30 1.34
CA ILE A 356 4.28 -0.48 2.54
C ILE A 356 5.09 0.81 2.43
N GLY A 357 4.68 1.79 3.22
CA GLY A 357 5.23 3.12 3.12
C GLY A 357 4.46 4.14 3.94
N TYR A 358 4.81 5.40 3.69
CA TYR A 358 4.22 6.56 4.34
C TYR A 358 3.32 7.33 3.38
N THR A 359 2.17 7.73 3.89
CA THR A 359 1.26 8.64 3.19
C THR A 359 1.81 10.07 3.21
N VAL A 360 1.07 11.00 2.61
CA VAL A 360 1.43 12.42 2.65
C VAL A 360 1.48 12.90 4.11
N GLY A 361 2.65 13.36 4.54
CA GLY A 361 2.87 13.93 5.87
C GLY A 361 2.24 15.31 6.06
N ASP A 362 2.20 15.79 7.30
CA ASP A 362 1.62 17.08 7.64
C ASP A 362 2.58 18.23 7.25
N PRO A 363 2.09 19.30 6.60
CA PRO A 363 2.95 20.43 6.24
C PRO A 363 3.26 21.30 7.47
N GLU A 364 4.54 21.48 7.76
CA GLU A 364 5.03 22.34 8.84
C GLU A 364 6.27 23.13 8.41
N GLY A 365 6.11 24.45 8.25
CA GLY A 365 7.25 25.36 8.06
C GLY A 365 8.09 25.14 6.79
N GLY A 366 7.51 24.63 5.71
CA GLY A 366 8.21 24.31 4.46
C GLY A 366 8.74 22.87 4.38
N TYR A 367 8.39 22.04 5.36
CA TYR A 367 8.68 20.62 5.44
C TYR A 367 7.39 19.81 5.54
N ARG A 368 7.47 18.50 5.27
CA ARG A 368 6.47 17.53 5.72
C ARG A 368 7.05 16.58 6.75
N THR A 369 6.25 16.20 7.73
CA THR A 369 6.56 15.24 8.81
C THR A 369 5.71 14.00 8.76
#